data_AF-A0A131XDH0-F1
#
_entry.id   AF-A0A131XDH0-F1
#
_cell.length_a   1.000
_cell.length_b   1.000
_cell.length_c   1.000
_cell.angle_alpha   90.00
_cell.angle_beta   90.00
_cell.angle_gamma   90.00
#
_symmetry.space_group_name_H-M   'P 1'
#
loop_
_entity.id
_entity.type
_entity.pdbx_description
1 polymer ?
#
loop_
_entity_poly.entity_id
_entity_poly.type
_entity_poly.pdbx_seq_one_letter_code
_entity_poly.pdbx_strand_id
1 'polypeptide(L)'
;MMQDLLKVLPDDLPITDVCIIEDPQNCPPGYHVVDKTFDQDTDADLWKDRFFGRRITRYICYSKAHHTECVQSLLVVADKEVPPEGHIVMNSTKDTDQRAMKKKLLCYKMVARDSAGEAVSDIIVLSKSRKPPDGFVLAGEINSLLIGYKLTTVAPINGRKNSYHQPPLPPLPYPLPSHVDDHLQKKSPGGRVCQRGKSLQKSAIDDVPFEVNPKYRAMFRLSEFSMPNIRIKTANEIFEEYNYNFQVERQAQQT
;
A
#
# COMPACT_ATOMS: atom_id res chain seq x y z
N MET A 1 23.57 3.61 8.48
CA MET A 1 23.62 4.80 7.61
C MET A 1 22.50 4.87 6.57
N MET A 2 22.18 3.82 5.78
CA MET A 2 20.99 3.87 4.89
C MET A 2 19.66 3.57 5.61
N GLN A 3 19.70 2.67 6.60
CA GLN A 3 18.52 2.35 7.44
C GLN A 3 18.06 3.53 8.31
N ASP A 4 18.99 4.44 8.64
CA ASP A 4 18.70 5.61 9.49
C ASP A 4 17.97 6.72 8.71
N LEU A 5 18.15 6.79 7.39
CA LEU A 5 17.44 7.76 6.54
C LEU A 5 16.00 7.31 6.22
N LEU A 6 15.73 6.01 6.18
CA LEU A 6 14.35 5.49 6.04
C LEU A 6 13.48 5.78 7.28
N LYS A 7 14.09 6.02 8.45
CA LYS A 7 13.39 6.50 9.66
C LYS A 7 12.96 7.96 9.59
N VAL A 8 13.48 8.73 8.62
CA VAL A 8 13.19 10.18 8.46
C VAL A 8 11.98 10.40 7.55
N LEU A 9 11.58 9.40 6.76
CA LEU A 9 10.38 9.45 5.93
C LEU A 9 9.21 8.80 6.67
N PRO A 10 7.98 9.34 6.53
CA PRO A 10 6.80 8.69 7.10
C PRO A 10 6.65 7.27 6.52
N ASP A 11 6.60 6.27 7.39
CA ASP A 11 6.38 4.87 7.01
C ASP A 11 4.90 4.63 6.69
N ASP A 12 4.48 5.12 5.53
CA ASP A 12 3.13 5.01 4.99
C ASP A 12 2.92 3.69 4.21
N LEU A 13 3.79 2.69 4.38
CA LEU A 13 3.57 1.38 3.80
C LEU A 13 2.35 0.70 4.43
N PRO A 14 1.49 0.06 3.62
CA PRO A 14 0.31 -0.60 4.14
C PRO A 14 0.70 -1.81 4.99
N ILE A 15 0.03 -1.94 6.13
CA ILE A 15 0.09 -3.13 6.96
C ILE A 15 -0.55 -4.28 6.18
N THR A 16 0.13 -5.41 6.16
CA THR A 16 -0.26 -6.60 5.40
C THR A 16 -0.75 -7.74 6.28
N ASP A 17 -0.43 -7.73 7.58
CA ASP A 17 -0.97 -8.70 8.53
C ASP A 17 -0.94 -8.14 9.95
N VAL A 18 -1.84 -8.62 10.81
CA VAL A 18 -1.94 -8.26 12.23
C VAL A 18 -2.14 -9.53 13.05
N CYS A 19 -1.42 -9.63 14.16
CA CYS A 19 -1.62 -10.71 15.13
C CYS A 19 -1.47 -10.21 16.56
N ILE A 20 -1.80 -11.07 17.52
CA ILE A 20 -1.58 -10.83 18.96
C ILE A 20 -0.50 -11.79 19.45
N ILE A 21 0.37 -11.35 20.37
CA ILE A 21 1.37 -12.20 21.03
C ILE A 21 1.27 -12.08 22.56
N GLU A 22 1.78 -13.08 23.28
CA GLU A 22 1.90 -13.04 24.75
C GLU A 22 3.16 -12.29 25.20
N ASP A 23 4.31 -12.58 24.58
CA ASP A 23 5.61 -12.02 24.96
C ASP A 23 6.22 -11.18 23.82
N PRO A 24 6.50 -9.88 24.02
CA PRO A 24 7.13 -9.01 23.01
C PRO A 24 8.45 -9.57 22.45
N GLN A 25 9.18 -10.37 23.23
CA GLN A 25 10.43 -11.01 22.78
C GLN A 25 10.20 -12.11 21.73
N ASN A 26 8.97 -12.64 21.63
CA ASN A 26 8.57 -13.63 20.65
C ASN A 26 7.87 -13.01 19.43
N CYS A 27 8.09 -11.71 19.18
CA CYS A 27 7.57 -11.04 17.98
C CYS A 27 7.98 -11.80 16.71
N PRO A 28 7.04 -12.18 15.81
CA PRO A 28 7.39 -12.94 14.62
C PRO A 28 8.35 -12.16 13.70
N PRO A 29 9.21 -12.85 12.93
CA PRO A 29 10.12 -12.20 12.00
C PRO A 29 9.36 -11.32 10.99
N GLY A 30 9.79 -10.06 10.84
CA GLY A 30 9.15 -9.10 9.94
C GLY A 30 7.91 -8.39 10.52
N TYR A 31 7.60 -8.59 11.80
CA TYR A 31 6.56 -7.86 12.52
C TYR A 31 7.15 -6.80 13.44
N HIS A 32 6.36 -5.77 13.68
CA HIS A 32 6.57 -4.72 14.66
C HIS A 32 5.60 -4.94 15.82
N VAL A 33 6.12 -4.90 17.05
CA VAL A 33 5.31 -4.99 18.27
C VAL A 33 4.90 -3.60 18.73
N VAL A 34 3.64 -3.47 19.18
CA VAL A 34 3.12 -2.29 19.87
C VAL A 34 3.08 -2.60 21.36
N ASP A 35 4.24 -2.47 22.02
CA ASP A 35 4.44 -2.74 23.45
C ASP A 35 4.32 -1.50 24.34
N LYS A 36 4.27 -0.32 23.72
CA LYS A 36 4.13 0.96 24.41
C LYS A 36 3.00 1.82 23.88
N THR A 37 2.43 2.60 24.79
CA THR A 37 1.39 3.58 24.49
C THR A 37 2.00 4.81 23.83
N PHE A 38 1.32 5.33 22.81
CA PHE A 38 1.80 6.45 22.02
C PHE A 38 1.87 7.75 22.83
N ASP A 39 0.94 7.95 23.76
CA ASP A 39 0.79 9.22 24.49
C ASP A 39 1.63 9.31 25.77
N GLN A 40 1.95 8.19 26.41
CA GLN A 40 2.66 8.18 27.70
C GLN A 40 3.91 7.29 27.74
N ASP A 41 4.23 6.57 26.66
CA ASP A 41 5.34 5.59 26.60
C ASP A 41 5.25 4.51 27.71
N THR A 42 4.03 4.19 28.16
CA THR A 42 3.76 3.16 29.17
C THR A 42 3.42 1.82 28.53
N ASP A 43 3.48 0.73 29.29
CA ASP A 43 3.10 -0.62 28.85
C ASP A 43 1.73 -0.64 28.13
N ALA A 44 1.68 -1.27 26.95
CA ALA A 44 0.49 -1.38 26.10
C ALA A 44 -0.23 -2.73 26.24
N ASP A 45 -0.08 -3.39 27.39
CA ASP A 45 -0.71 -4.68 27.68
C ASP A 45 -2.25 -4.61 27.61
N LEU A 46 -2.80 -5.30 26.61
CA LEU A 46 -4.23 -5.36 26.35
C LEU A 46 -4.96 -6.34 27.28
N TRP A 47 -4.25 -7.06 28.13
CA TRP A 47 -4.85 -8.02 29.04
C TRP A 47 -5.08 -7.45 30.43
N LYS A 48 -6.29 -7.72 30.96
CA LYS A 48 -6.59 -7.42 32.36
C LYS A 48 -6.27 -8.61 33.25
N ASP A 49 -5.23 -8.47 34.07
CA ASP A 49 -4.88 -9.44 35.10
C ASP A 49 -5.99 -9.59 36.16
N ARG A 50 -6.00 -10.76 36.80
CA ARG A 50 -6.79 -11.01 38.00
C ARG A 50 -5.91 -10.76 39.23
N PHE A 51 -6.53 -10.31 40.32
CA PHE A 51 -5.87 -10.04 41.60
C PHE A 51 -5.09 -11.23 42.20
N PHE A 52 -5.42 -12.47 41.82
CA PHE A 52 -4.70 -13.68 42.23
C PHE A 52 -4.49 -14.58 41.00
N GLY A 53 -3.30 -14.54 40.40
CA GLY A 53 -2.97 -15.36 39.25
C GLY A 53 -1.62 -15.01 38.62
N ARG A 54 -1.17 -15.85 37.67
CA ARG A 54 -0.04 -15.55 36.81
C ARG A 54 -0.35 -14.31 35.98
N ARG A 55 0.61 -13.38 35.87
CA ARG A 55 0.54 -12.27 34.92
C ARG A 55 0.42 -12.84 33.51
N ILE A 56 -0.56 -12.36 32.76
CA ILE A 56 -0.77 -12.70 31.37
C ILE A 56 -0.77 -11.38 30.61
N THR A 57 0.04 -11.29 29.58
CA THR A 57 0.20 -10.07 28.78
C THR A 57 -0.24 -10.31 27.34
N ARG A 58 -0.74 -9.28 26.66
CA ARG A 58 -1.16 -9.36 25.25
C ARG A 58 -0.79 -8.10 24.51
N TYR A 59 -0.07 -8.25 23.40
CA TYR A 59 0.41 -7.13 22.58
C TYR A 59 0.00 -7.31 21.12
N ILE A 60 -0.26 -6.19 20.44
CA ILE A 60 -0.51 -6.20 19.00
C ILE A 60 0.84 -6.27 18.28
N CYS A 61 0.89 -7.10 17.25
CA CYS A 61 1.96 -7.10 16.26
C CYS A 61 1.38 -6.89 14.88
N TYR A 62 2.13 -6.21 14.02
CA TYR A 62 1.77 -6.02 12.62
C TYR A 62 2.97 -6.15 11.70
N SER A 63 2.76 -6.55 10.45
CA SER A 63 3.82 -6.62 9.44
C SER A 63 3.53 -5.70 8.26
N LYS A 64 4.60 -5.26 7.60
CA LYS A 64 4.56 -4.48 6.36
C LYS A 64 5.42 -5.19 5.33
N ALA A 65 4.79 -5.89 4.39
CA ALA A 65 5.47 -6.63 3.34
C ALA A 65 4.96 -6.22 1.95
N HIS A 66 5.68 -6.61 0.91
CA HIS A 66 5.14 -6.54 -0.45
C HIS A 66 4.15 -7.68 -0.64
N HIS A 67 2.85 -7.38 -0.48
CA HIS A 67 1.76 -8.36 -0.55
C HIS A 67 0.61 -7.87 -1.43
N THR A 68 -0.16 -8.81 -1.99
CA THR A 68 -1.33 -8.55 -2.84
C THR A 68 -2.54 -8.04 -2.07
N GLU A 69 -2.52 -8.19 -0.76
CA GLU A 69 -3.58 -7.79 0.16
C GLU A 69 -3.01 -6.93 1.28
N CYS A 70 -3.85 -6.05 1.81
CA CYS A 70 -3.53 -5.18 2.93
C CYS A 70 -4.70 -5.08 3.90
N VAL A 71 -4.40 -4.62 5.11
CA VAL A 71 -5.39 -4.40 6.16
C VAL A 71 -6.16 -3.13 5.83
N GLN A 72 -7.48 -3.26 5.67
CA GLN A 72 -8.38 -2.15 5.41
C GLN A 72 -8.79 -1.42 6.68
N SER A 73 -9.11 -2.16 7.75
CA SER A 73 -9.61 -1.57 8.99
C SER A 73 -9.39 -2.50 10.18
N LEU A 74 -9.35 -1.90 11.38
CA LEU A 74 -9.42 -2.59 12.67
C LEU A 74 -10.72 -2.23 13.39
N LEU A 75 -11.24 -3.17 14.18
CA LEU A 75 -12.45 -2.98 14.97
C LEU A 75 -12.39 -3.77 16.28
N VAL A 76 -12.83 -3.16 17.37
CA VAL A 76 -13.07 -3.85 18.65
C VAL A 76 -14.56 -4.12 18.82
N VAL A 77 -14.93 -5.39 19.00
CA VAL A 77 -16.31 -5.83 19.25
C VAL A 77 -16.43 -6.51 20.62
N ALA A 78 -17.66 -6.66 21.14
CA ALA A 78 -17.84 -7.48 22.34
C ALA A 78 -17.64 -8.98 22.04
N ASP A 79 -17.15 -9.74 23.03
CA ASP A 79 -16.88 -11.19 22.90
C ASP A 79 -18.10 -12.06 22.56
N LYS A 80 -19.31 -11.52 22.74
CA LYS A 80 -20.57 -12.20 22.41
C LYS A 80 -21.20 -11.73 21.10
N GLU A 81 -20.64 -10.69 20.48
CA GLU A 81 -21.15 -10.13 19.25
C GLU A 81 -20.52 -10.83 18.05
N VAL A 82 -21.30 -11.00 16.99
CA VAL A 82 -20.79 -11.51 15.72
C VAL A 82 -20.00 -10.38 15.04
N PRO A 83 -18.74 -10.60 14.65
CA PRO A 83 -17.95 -9.61 13.92
C PRO A 83 -18.66 -9.20 12.62
N PRO A 84 -18.58 -7.93 12.19
CA PRO A 84 -19.13 -7.51 10.91
C PRO A 84 -18.54 -8.28 9.74
N GLU A 85 -19.28 -8.33 8.62
CA GLU A 85 -18.87 -9.07 7.43
C GLU A 85 -17.45 -8.70 6.96
N GLY A 86 -16.68 -9.74 6.59
CA GLY A 86 -15.30 -9.61 6.13
C GLY A 86 -14.25 -9.36 7.21
N HIS A 87 -14.64 -9.25 8.49
CA HIS A 87 -13.68 -9.11 9.58
C HIS A 87 -13.21 -10.48 10.10
N ILE A 88 -11.90 -10.61 10.24
CA ILE A 88 -11.20 -11.74 10.83
C ILE A 88 -10.97 -11.45 12.31
N VAL A 89 -11.29 -12.42 13.17
CA VAL A 89 -11.09 -12.31 14.63
C VAL A 89 -9.72 -12.84 15.02
N MET A 90 -8.96 -12.07 15.79
CA MET A 90 -7.75 -12.57 16.43
C MET A 90 -8.11 -13.26 17.74
N ASN A 91 -8.37 -14.58 17.67
CA ASN A 91 -8.86 -15.39 18.79
C ASN A 91 -7.73 -15.98 19.65
N SER A 92 -6.60 -16.32 19.06
CA SER A 92 -5.42 -16.84 19.75
C SER A 92 -4.15 -16.03 19.47
N THR A 93 -3.20 -16.14 20.38
CA THR A 93 -1.88 -15.53 20.27
C THR A 93 -1.02 -16.30 19.28
N LYS A 94 -0.29 -15.61 18.42
CA LYS A 94 0.54 -16.21 17.36
C LYS A 94 1.71 -17.04 17.90
N ASP A 95 2.24 -16.67 19.06
CA ASP A 95 3.44 -17.26 19.67
C ASP A 95 3.12 -18.49 20.55
N THR A 96 2.04 -18.45 21.32
CA THR A 96 1.72 -19.49 22.33
C THR A 96 0.37 -20.18 22.15
N ASP A 97 -0.38 -19.83 21.11
CA ASP A 97 -1.74 -20.32 20.81
C ASP A 97 -2.72 -20.23 22.01
N GLN A 98 -2.49 -19.28 22.90
CA GLN A 98 -3.37 -18.98 24.03
C GLN A 98 -4.46 -18.00 23.61
N ARG A 99 -5.54 -17.91 24.39
CA ARG A 99 -6.62 -16.94 24.14
C ARG A 99 -6.07 -15.50 24.06
N ALA A 100 -6.39 -14.79 22.98
CA ALA A 100 -5.84 -13.46 22.69
C ALA A 100 -6.45 -12.34 23.54
N MET A 101 -7.77 -12.36 23.80
CA MET A 101 -8.48 -11.28 24.51
C MET A 101 -9.55 -11.82 25.48
N LYS A 102 -9.94 -10.99 26.46
CA LYS A 102 -11.07 -11.26 27.38
C LYS A 102 -12.15 -10.18 27.22
N LYS A 103 -13.43 -10.58 27.15
CA LYS A 103 -14.63 -9.71 27.10
C LYS A 103 -14.80 -8.90 25.81
N LYS A 104 -13.70 -8.60 25.11
CA LYS A 104 -13.66 -7.93 23.81
C LYS A 104 -12.91 -8.82 22.83
N LEU A 105 -13.14 -8.59 21.55
CA LEU A 105 -12.40 -9.18 20.44
C LEU A 105 -11.80 -8.04 19.63
N LEU A 106 -10.55 -8.20 19.21
CA LEU A 106 -9.94 -7.34 18.20
C LEU A 106 -10.05 -8.05 16.85
N CYS A 107 -10.59 -7.34 15.88
CA CYS A 107 -10.83 -7.82 14.54
C CYS A 107 -10.14 -6.92 13.52
N TYR A 108 -9.78 -7.48 12.38
CA TYR A 108 -9.27 -6.72 11.24
C TYR A 108 -9.91 -7.20 9.94
N LYS A 109 -9.97 -6.34 8.93
CA LYS A 109 -10.49 -6.68 7.61
C LYS A 109 -9.37 -6.59 6.59
N MET A 110 -9.26 -7.62 5.75
CA MET A 110 -8.33 -7.65 4.61
C MET A 110 -9.04 -7.22 3.33
N VAL A 111 -8.27 -6.61 2.42
CA VAL A 111 -8.73 -6.26 1.08
C VAL A 111 -7.60 -6.43 0.08
N ALA A 112 -7.93 -6.76 -1.16
CA ALA A 112 -6.96 -6.71 -2.25
C ALA A 112 -6.42 -5.29 -2.43
N ARG A 113 -5.11 -5.17 -2.53
CA ARG A 113 -4.40 -3.89 -2.59
C ARG A 113 -4.83 -3.03 -3.78
N ASP A 114 -5.08 -3.65 -4.92
CA ASP A 114 -5.51 -2.97 -6.15
C ASP A 114 -6.89 -2.30 -6.03
N SER A 115 -7.74 -2.77 -5.10
CA SER A 115 -9.07 -2.22 -4.86
C SER A 115 -9.20 -1.48 -3.52
N ALA A 116 -8.12 -1.38 -2.74
CA ALA A 116 -8.17 -0.85 -1.37
C ALA A 116 -8.48 0.66 -1.35
N GLY A 117 -7.85 1.44 -2.24
CA GLY A 117 -7.85 2.91 -2.21
C GLY A 117 -7.07 3.47 -1.02
N GLU A 118 -7.42 3.04 0.18
CA GLU A 118 -6.73 3.31 1.44
C GLU A 118 -6.51 2.02 2.22
N ALA A 119 -5.46 1.98 3.03
CA ALA A 119 -5.18 0.90 3.95
C ALA A 119 -4.56 1.42 5.24
N VAL A 120 -4.59 0.57 6.26
CA VAL A 120 -3.95 0.85 7.53
C VAL A 120 -2.44 0.89 7.33
N SER A 121 -1.78 1.97 7.75
CA SER A 121 -0.32 2.09 7.73
C SER A 121 0.32 2.06 9.11
N ASP A 122 -0.44 2.33 10.16
CA ASP A 122 0.10 2.36 11.52
C ASP A 122 -0.97 2.04 12.55
N ILE A 123 -0.55 1.49 13.69
CA ILE A 123 -1.40 1.10 14.82
C ILE A 123 -0.78 1.65 16.09
N ILE A 124 -1.58 2.37 16.87
CA ILE A 124 -1.18 2.96 18.15
C ILE A 124 -2.12 2.50 19.27
N VAL A 125 -1.60 2.56 20.49
CA VAL A 125 -2.38 2.36 21.71
C VAL A 125 -2.28 3.62 22.57
N LEU A 126 -3.40 4.08 23.13
CA LEU A 126 -3.47 5.27 23.99
C LEU A 126 -3.97 4.88 25.38
N SER A 127 -3.32 5.37 26.44
CA SER A 127 -3.71 5.05 27.82
C SER A 127 -4.50 6.16 28.52
N LYS A 128 -4.27 7.42 28.13
CA LYS A 128 -4.87 8.59 28.79
C LYS A 128 -5.73 9.42 27.85
N SER A 129 -5.24 9.63 26.64
CA SER A 129 -5.89 10.48 25.65
C SER A 129 -7.13 9.79 25.09
N ARG A 130 -8.30 10.43 25.23
CA ARG A 130 -9.57 9.90 24.70
C ARG A 130 -9.80 10.22 23.23
N LYS A 131 -9.08 11.21 22.70
CA LYS A 131 -9.09 11.59 21.29
C LYS A 131 -7.81 11.05 20.62
N PRO A 132 -7.91 10.41 19.44
CA PRO A 132 -6.72 10.01 18.70
C PRO A 132 -5.95 11.25 18.19
N PRO A 133 -4.63 11.13 17.97
CA PRO A 133 -3.84 12.14 17.25
C PRO A 133 -4.41 12.40 15.85
N ASP A 134 -4.04 13.55 15.26
CA ASP A 134 -4.51 13.89 13.92
C ASP A 134 -4.06 12.83 12.89
N GLY A 135 -4.98 12.44 12.01
CA GLY A 135 -4.77 11.37 11.02
C GLY A 135 -5.03 9.95 11.54
N PHE A 136 -5.26 9.76 12.85
CA PHE A 136 -5.65 8.47 13.42
C PHE A 136 -7.15 8.40 13.69
N VAL A 137 -7.71 7.20 13.52
CA VAL A 137 -9.09 6.86 13.88
C VAL A 137 -9.10 5.75 14.93
N LEU A 138 -10.16 5.66 15.73
CA LEU A 138 -10.27 4.66 16.79
C LEU A 138 -10.89 3.35 16.29
N ALA A 139 -10.25 2.22 16.57
CA ALA A 139 -10.82 0.89 16.41
C ALA A 139 -11.72 0.50 17.60
N GLY A 140 -11.42 1.03 18.79
CA GLY A 140 -12.20 0.85 20.02
C GLY A 140 -11.32 0.70 21.26
N GLU A 141 -11.89 0.20 22.36
CA GLU A 141 -11.26 0.17 23.68
C GLU A 141 -11.14 -1.25 24.26
N ILE A 142 -9.95 -1.63 24.73
CA ILE A 142 -9.66 -2.88 25.42
C ILE A 142 -8.82 -2.58 26.66
N ASN A 143 -9.20 -3.12 27.83
CA ASN A 143 -8.47 -2.90 29.09
C ASN A 143 -8.26 -1.41 29.47
N SER A 144 -9.20 -0.53 29.10
CA SER A 144 -9.07 0.93 29.27
C SER A 144 -8.00 1.59 28.38
N LEU A 145 -7.45 0.84 27.43
CA LEU A 145 -6.55 1.32 26.39
C LEU A 145 -7.33 1.48 25.09
N LEU A 146 -7.19 2.64 24.44
CA LEU A 146 -7.79 2.90 23.14
C LEU A 146 -6.84 2.44 22.04
N ILE A 147 -7.35 1.65 21.11
CA ILE A 147 -6.62 1.21 19.92
C ILE A 147 -6.97 2.17 18.78
N GLY A 148 -5.96 2.81 18.23
CA GLY A 148 -6.07 3.72 17.09
C GLY A 148 -5.28 3.20 15.90
N TYR A 149 -5.66 3.62 14.69
CA TYR A 149 -4.92 3.30 13.48
C TYR A 149 -4.95 4.45 12.47
N LYS A 150 -3.92 4.53 11.64
CA LYS A 150 -3.78 5.53 10.57
C LYS A 150 -4.14 4.91 9.23
N LEU A 151 -4.93 5.62 8.43
CA LEU A 151 -5.21 5.26 7.04
C LEU A 151 -4.32 6.08 6.10
N THR A 152 -3.81 5.43 5.06
CA THR A 152 -3.03 6.08 4.01
C THR A 152 -3.49 5.59 2.65
N THR A 153 -3.34 6.44 1.63
CA THR A 153 -3.66 6.09 0.25
C THR A 153 -2.71 5.02 -0.26
N VAL A 154 -3.25 3.95 -0.84
CA VAL A 154 -2.45 2.84 -1.37
C VAL A 154 -2.50 2.84 -2.89
N ALA A 155 -1.32 2.93 -3.51
CA ALA A 155 -1.18 2.74 -4.94
C ALA A 155 -1.40 1.27 -5.33
N PRO A 156 -2.11 1.00 -6.45
CA PRO A 156 -2.22 -0.35 -7.02
C PRO A 156 -0.84 -0.95 -7.32
N ILE A 157 -0.71 -2.27 -7.17
CA ILE A 157 0.56 -3.00 -7.35
C ILE A 157 1.00 -2.94 -8.80
N ASN A 158 0.05 -3.19 -9.69
CA ASN A 158 0.24 -2.99 -11.11
C ASN A 158 -0.10 -1.55 -11.38
N GLY A 159 0.91 -0.68 -11.39
CA GLY A 159 0.79 0.75 -11.67
C GLY A 159 0.21 1.05 -13.07
N ARG A 160 -1.06 0.67 -13.31
CA ARG A 160 -1.93 1.37 -14.23
C ARG A 160 -2.05 2.74 -13.61
N LYS A 161 -1.17 3.62 -14.10
CA LYS A 161 -1.40 5.05 -14.15
C LYS A 161 -2.80 5.19 -14.74
N ASN A 162 -3.84 5.18 -13.90
CA ASN A 162 -5.04 5.92 -14.23
C ASN A 162 -4.51 7.33 -14.36
N SER A 163 -4.28 7.67 -15.62
CA SER A 163 -3.95 8.96 -16.13
C SER A 163 -4.53 10.00 -15.18
N TYR A 164 -3.66 10.74 -14.49
CA TYR A 164 -3.89 12.17 -14.37
C TYR A 164 -4.51 12.59 -15.68
N HIS A 165 -5.74 13.13 -15.65
CA HIS A 165 -6.39 13.69 -16.81
C HIS A 165 -5.34 14.45 -17.63
N GLN A 166 -4.79 13.81 -18.66
CA GLN A 166 -4.00 14.54 -19.63
C GLN A 166 -5.04 15.43 -20.28
N PRO A 167 -4.90 16.76 -20.24
CA PRO A 167 -5.67 17.58 -21.16
C PRO A 167 -5.46 16.98 -22.56
N PRO A 168 -6.52 16.87 -23.38
CA PRO A 168 -6.41 16.26 -24.69
C PRO A 168 -5.25 16.90 -25.43
N LEU A 169 -4.31 16.07 -25.90
CA LEU A 169 -3.18 16.53 -26.70
C LEU A 169 -3.74 17.32 -27.88
N PRO A 170 -3.13 18.47 -28.24
CA PRO A 170 -3.55 19.22 -29.41
C PRO A 170 -3.48 18.30 -30.64
N PRO A 171 -4.44 18.42 -31.57
CA PRO A 171 -4.43 17.61 -32.78
C PRO A 171 -3.11 17.80 -33.53
N LEU A 172 -2.46 16.69 -33.88
CA LEU A 172 -1.25 16.72 -34.70
C LEU A 172 -1.56 17.41 -36.04
N PRO A 173 -0.66 18.26 -36.57
CA PRO A 173 -0.87 18.99 -37.82
C PRO A 173 -0.83 18.11 -39.09
N TYR A 174 -0.74 16.79 -38.93
CA TYR A 174 -0.66 15.83 -40.04
C TYR A 174 -1.54 14.61 -39.77
N PRO A 175 -2.26 14.10 -40.79
CA PRO A 175 -3.10 12.93 -40.64
C PRO A 175 -2.25 11.69 -40.38
N LEU A 176 -2.55 10.98 -39.30
CA LEU A 176 -2.03 9.64 -39.04
C LEU A 176 -2.59 8.70 -40.13
N PRO A 177 -1.78 7.83 -40.77
CA PRO A 177 -2.27 6.90 -41.77
C PRO A 177 -3.37 6.02 -41.19
N SER A 178 -4.61 6.26 -41.62
CA SER A 178 -5.76 5.44 -41.31
C SER A 178 -5.67 4.12 -42.06
N HIS A 179 -5.88 3.03 -41.32
CA HIS A 179 -6.54 1.82 -41.79
C HIS A 179 -5.78 1.01 -42.87
N VAL A 180 -5.14 -0.08 -42.44
CA VAL A 180 -5.01 -1.25 -43.31
C VAL A 180 -6.36 -1.97 -43.33
N ASP A 181 -7.24 -1.54 -44.23
CA ASP A 181 -8.30 -2.41 -44.75
C ASP A 181 -7.60 -3.53 -45.52
N ASP A 182 -7.38 -4.69 -44.89
CA ASP A 182 -7.08 -5.89 -45.68
C ASP A 182 -8.38 -6.52 -46.17
N HIS A 183 -8.64 -6.14 -47.40
CA HIS A 183 -9.82 -6.40 -48.19
C HIS A 183 -9.72 -7.81 -48.80
N LEU A 184 -9.87 -8.88 -48.01
CA LEU A 184 -10.03 -10.23 -48.54
C LEU A 184 -11.51 -10.62 -48.65
N GLN A 185 -12.10 -10.17 -49.76
CA GLN A 185 -13.35 -10.72 -50.29
C GLN A 185 -13.17 -12.20 -50.61
N LYS A 186 -13.87 -13.09 -49.89
CA LYS A 186 -14.26 -14.39 -50.44
C LYS A 186 -15.71 -14.69 -50.11
N LYS A 187 -16.53 -14.65 -51.16
CA LYS A 187 -17.96 -14.95 -51.20
C LYS A 187 -18.27 -16.34 -50.62
N SER A 188 -19.33 -16.44 -49.82
CA SER A 188 -20.23 -17.61 -49.72
C SER A 188 -21.53 -17.19 -49.02
N PRO A 189 -22.73 -17.50 -49.57
CA PRO A 189 -24.00 -17.13 -48.95
C PRO A 189 -24.56 -18.27 -48.08
N GLY A 190 -25.03 -17.95 -46.87
CA GLY A 190 -25.93 -18.84 -46.13
C GLY A 190 -25.99 -18.64 -44.62
N GLY A 191 -27.16 -18.25 -44.11
CA GLY A 191 -27.65 -18.68 -42.78
C GLY A 191 -27.34 -17.79 -41.58
N ARG A 192 -28.40 -17.16 -41.03
CA ARG A 192 -28.41 -16.40 -39.77
C ARG A 192 -28.20 -17.31 -38.56
N VAL A 193 -27.35 -16.91 -37.61
CA VAL A 193 -27.59 -17.05 -36.15
C VAL A 193 -26.87 -15.92 -35.41
N CYS A 194 -27.62 -15.14 -34.63
CA CYS A 194 -27.10 -14.16 -33.69
C CYS A 194 -26.71 -14.90 -32.40
N GLN A 195 -25.42 -14.95 -32.04
CA GLN A 195 -24.99 -15.27 -30.68
C GLN A 195 -23.99 -14.23 -30.20
N ARG A 196 -24.43 -13.50 -29.18
CA ARG A 196 -23.66 -12.59 -28.33
C ARG A 196 -22.60 -13.41 -27.57
N GLY A 197 -21.46 -13.66 -28.21
CA GLY A 197 -20.25 -14.14 -27.56
C GLY A 197 -19.48 -12.95 -26.99
N LYS A 198 -19.19 -12.98 -25.69
CA LYS A 198 -18.25 -12.05 -25.06
C LYS A 198 -16.92 -12.18 -25.79
N SER A 199 -16.54 -11.17 -26.57
CA SER A 199 -15.18 -11.04 -27.09
C SER A 199 -14.27 -10.94 -25.87
N LEU A 200 -13.54 -12.01 -25.59
CA LEU A 200 -12.31 -11.92 -24.82
C LEU A 200 -11.41 -10.98 -25.64
N GLN A 201 -11.31 -9.72 -25.24
CA GLN A 201 -10.34 -8.80 -25.81
C GLN A 201 -8.96 -9.26 -25.33
N LYS A 202 -8.41 -10.29 -25.99
CA LYS A 202 -6.99 -10.60 -25.89
C LYS A 202 -6.25 -9.49 -26.63
N SER A 203 -5.54 -8.67 -25.88
CA SER A 203 -4.62 -7.69 -26.47
C SER A 203 -3.53 -8.46 -27.21
N ALA A 204 -3.04 -7.94 -28.34
CA ALA A 204 -2.02 -8.59 -29.19
C ALA A 204 -0.68 -8.89 -28.49
N ILE A 205 -0.57 -8.52 -27.21
CA ILE A 205 0.60 -8.68 -26.34
C ILE A 205 0.34 -9.60 -25.13
N ASP A 206 -0.87 -10.12 -24.95
CA ASP A 206 -1.24 -10.89 -23.75
C ASP A 206 -0.52 -12.25 -23.62
N ASP A 207 0.04 -12.79 -24.71
CA ASP A 207 0.82 -14.02 -24.71
C ASP A 207 2.29 -13.79 -25.13
N VAL A 208 2.78 -12.55 -25.09
CA VAL A 208 4.18 -12.25 -25.42
C VAL A 208 5.02 -12.24 -24.13
N PRO A 209 5.87 -13.26 -23.88
CA PRO A 209 6.76 -13.24 -22.73
C PRO A 209 7.75 -12.08 -22.89
N PHE A 210 7.76 -11.18 -21.91
CA PHE A 210 8.78 -10.16 -21.81
C PHE A 210 10.02 -10.78 -21.16
N GLU A 211 11.12 -10.83 -21.90
CA GLU A 211 12.42 -11.20 -21.37
C GLU A 211 13.35 -9.98 -21.38
N VAL A 212 13.96 -9.68 -20.24
CA VAL A 212 14.95 -8.61 -20.15
C VAL A 212 16.19 -9.03 -20.94
N ASN A 213 16.63 -8.16 -21.86
CA ASN A 213 17.81 -8.41 -22.68
C ASN A 213 18.99 -8.84 -21.78
N PRO A 214 19.69 -9.95 -22.09
CA PRO A 214 20.76 -10.51 -21.24
C PRO A 214 21.81 -9.49 -20.81
N LYS A 215 22.07 -8.46 -21.62
CA LYS A 215 23.01 -7.37 -21.29
C LYS A 215 22.61 -6.56 -20.05
N TYR A 216 21.35 -6.63 -19.63
CA TYR A 216 20.82 -5.93 -18.45
C TYR A 216 20.53 -6.86 -17.26
N ARG A 217 20.79 -8.18 -17.37
CA ARG A 217 20.62 -9.10 -16.23
C ARG A 217 21.48 -8.73 -15.01
N ALA A 218 22.60 -8.05 -15.24
CA ALA A 218 23.46 -7.55 -14.17
C ALA A 218 22.91 -6.31 -13.45
N MET A 219 21.98 -5.54 -14.06
CA MET A 219 21.40 -4.35 -13.41
C MET A 219 20.51 -4.70 -12.20
N PHE A 220 20.07 -5.96 -12.05
CA PHE A 220 19.37 -6.41 -10.84
C PHE A 220 20.30 -6.48 -9.61
N ARG A 221 21.63 -6.39 -9.80
CA ARG A 221 22.59 -6.14 -8.72
C ARG A 221 22.83 -4.63 -8.60
N LEU A 222 21.84 -3.89 -8.12
CA LEU A 222 21.97 -2.46 -7.83
C LEU A 222 22.95 -2.14 -6.67
N SER A 223 23.69 -3.12 -6.16
CA SER A 223 24.68 -2.95 -5.09
C SER A 223 25.88 -2.08 -5.47
N GLU A 224 26.11 -1.81 -6.76
CA GLU A 224 27.24 -1.00 -7.26
C GLU A 224 26.83 0.30 -7.97
N PHE A 225 25.53 0.63 -8.04
CA PHE A 225 25.14 1.91 -8.62
C PHE A 225 25.42 3.04 -7.62
N SER A 226 26.59 3.68 -7.79
CA SER A 226 26.89 4.95 -7.13
C SER A 226 26.06 6.03 -7.79
N MET A 227 25.01 6.48 -7.10
CA MET A 227 24.23 7.62 -7.52
C MET A 227 25.19 8.82 -7.66
N PRO A 228 25.27 9.48 -8.83
CA PRO A 228 26.06 10.69 -8.96
C PRO A 228 25.57 11.72 -7.94
N ASN A 229 26.46 12.59 -7.48
CA ASN A 229 26.10 13.65 -6.55
C ASN A 229 25.17 14.66 -7.24
N ILE A 230 23.85 14.45 -7.11
CA ILE A 230 22.83 15.34 -7.61
C ILE A 230 22.71 16.50 -6.61
N ARG A 231 23.24 17.67 -6.98
CA ARG A 231 23.05 18.89 -6.20
C ARG A 231 21.58 19.30 -6.31
N ILE A 232 20.90 19.39 -5.17
CA ILE A 232 19.54 19.91 -5.10
C ILE A 232 19.62 21.41 -5.38
N LYS A 233 18.97 21.85 -6.45
CA LYS A 233 18.88 23.26 -6.84
C LYS A 233 17.53 23.82 -6.45
N THR A 234 17.48 25.10 -6.10
CA THR A 234 16.22 25.81 -5.88
C THR A 234 15.48 26.05 -7.21
N ALA A 235 14.18 26.35 -7.14
CA ALA A 235 13.39 26.65 -8.33
C ALA A 235 13.97 27.84 -9.13
N ASN A 236 14.51 28.86 -8.45
CA ASN A 236 15.16 30.00 -9.11
C ASN A 236 16.46 29.60 -9.81
N GLU A 237 17.31 28.80 -9.17
CA GLU A 237 18.57 28.33 -9.77
C GLU A 237 18.32 27.50 -11.04
N ILE A 238 17.30 26.63 -11.02
CA ILE A 238 16.90 25.86 -12.19
C ILE A 238 16.43 26.78 -13.32
N PHE A 239 15.63 27.79 -12.98
CA PHE A 239 15.13 28.76 -13.95
C PHE A 239 16.29 29.53 -14.57
N GLU A 240 17.23 30.07 -13.79
CA GLU A 240 18.36 30.82 -14.35
C GLU A 240 19.26 29.97 -15.26
N GLU A 241 19.53 28.72 -14.90
CA GLU A 241 20.47 27.86 -15.64
C GLU A 241 19.88 27.27 -16.92
N TYR A 242 18.59 26.92 -16.89
CA TYR A 242 17.94 26.20 -17.99
C TYR A 242 16.85 27.02 -18.69
N ASN A 243 16.71 28.31 -18.37
CA ASN A 243 15.81 29.19 -19.12
C ASN A 243 16.33 29.41 -20.54
N TYR A 244 15.75 28.65 -21.46
CA TYR A 244 16.02 28.74 -22.88
C TYR A 244 15.18 29.86 -23.50
N ASN A 245 15.83 30.95 -23.90
CA ASN A 245 15.19 32.20 -24.31
C ASN A 245 15.16 32.42 -25.83
N PHE A 246 15.41 31.38 -26.62
CA PHE A 246 15.42 31.36 -28.08
C PHE A 246 16.36 32.39 -28.75
N GLN A 247 17.39 32.87 -28.05
CA GLN A 247 18.32 33.86 -28.61
C GLN A 247 19.16 33.31 -29.76
N VAL A 248 19.59 32.04 -29.66
CA VAL A 248 20.43 31.38 -30.66
C VAL A 248 19.69 31.25 -31.99
N GLU A 249 18.40 30.92 -31.95
CA GLU A 249 17.55 30.72 -33.12
C GLU A 249 17.25 32.03 -33.82
N ARG A 250 16.98 33.09 -33.03
CA ARG A 250 16.78 34.43 -33.58
C ARG A 250 18.03 34.97 -34.28
N GLN A 251 19.22 34.64 -33.80
CA GLN A 251 20.48 35.03 -34.45
C GLN A 251 20.71 34.23 -35.74
N ALA A 252 20.43 32.93 -35.73
CA ALA A 252 20.55 32.09 -36.93
C ALA A 252 19.62 32.53 -38.06
N GLN A 253 18.49 33.17 -37.75
CA GLN A 253 17.55 33.74 -38.73
C GLN A 253 18.01 35.07 -39.35
N GLN A 254 19.04 35.72 -38.81
CA GLN A 254 19.53 37.03 -39.27
C GLN A 254 20.80 36.95 -40.15
N THR A 255 21.33 35.74 -40.35
CA THR A 255 22.41 35.41 -41.30
C THR A 255 21.84 34.70 -42.52
#